data_AF-A0A871R8C8-F1
#
_entry.id   AF-A0A871R8C8-F1
#
_cell.length_a   1.000
_cell.length_b   1.000
_cell.length_c   1.000
_cell.angle_alpha   90.00
_cell.angle_beta   90.00
_cell.angle_gamma   90.00
#
_symmetry.space_group_name_H-M   'P 1'
#
loop_
_entity.id
_entity.type
_entity.pdbx_description
1 polymer ?
#
loop_
_entity_poly.entity_id
_entity_poly.type
_entity_poly.pdbx_seq_one_letter_code
_entity_poly.pdbx_strand_id
1 'polypeptide(L)'
;MIPTRKILNSRTNSYYTPGTHRMSNAMLRARRPYFWGNLLTFGALLTIPAGVYYYTFHILHKDDFEDIPVPPLDNEQVKELQKEYREEKAKKALENTPKQ
;
A
#
# COMPACT_ATOMS: atom_id res chain seq x y z
N MET A 1 49.11 24.39 16.29
CA MET A 1 49.19 23.12 17.03
C MET A 1 47.79 22.74 17.47
N ILE A 2 47.24 21.63 16.97
CA ILE A 2 45.90 21.15 17.34
C ILE A 2 46.10 19.95 18.27
N PRO A 3 45.62 19.97 19.53
CA PRO A 3 45.87 18.88 20.45
C PRO A 3 45.05 17.64 20.06
N THR A 4 45.77 16.53 19.88
CA THR A 4 45.28 15.18 19.62
C THR A 4 44.46 14.63 20.79
N ARG A 5 43.26 14.13 20.48
CA ARG A 5 42.29 13.53 21.41
C ARG A 5 42.85 12.33 22.18
N LYS A 6 42.54 12.26 23.48
CA LYS A 6 42.65 11.04 24.29
C LYS A 6 41.77 9.93 23.71
N ILE A 7 42.39 8.85 23.25
CA ILE A 7 41.74 7.60 22.85
C ILE A 7 41.45 6.83 24.15
N LEU A 8 40.24 6.99 24.70
CA LEU A 8 39.74 6.06 25.71
C LEU A 8 39.11 4.86 24.99
N ASN A 9 39.80 3.73 25.15
CA ASN A 9 39.37 2.38 24.89
C ASN A 9 37.92 2.13 25.34
N SER A 10 36.98 2.16 24.40
CA SER A 10 35.67 1.53 24.57
C SER A 10 35.52 0.48 23.48
N ARG A 11 35.49 -0.78 23.90
CA ARG A 11 35.12 -1.93 23.05
C ARG A 11 33.62 -1.88 22.74
N THR A 12 33.13 -0.79 22.15
CA THR A 12 31.75 -0.74 21.67
C THR A 12 31.77 -1.17 20.22
N ASN A 13 31.20 -2.35 19.95
CA ASN A 13 30.90 -2.79 18.59
C ASN A 13 29.73 -1.94 18.07
N SER A 14 29.98 -0.65 17.83
CA SER A 14 28.93 0.32 17.55
C SER A 14 28.65 0.32 16.05
N TYR A 15 27.82 -0.61 15.61
CA TYR A 15 27.26 -0.62 14.25
C TYR A 15 26.44 0.65 13.92
N TYR A 16 26.24 1.53 14.89
CA TYR A 16 25.54 2.81 14.78
C TYR A 16 26.43 3.98 15.20
N THR A 17 26.19 5.16 14.60
CA THR A 17 26.86 6.40 14.96
C THR A 17 26.25 6.97 16.25
N PRO A 18 27.05 7.18 17.31
CA PRO A 18 26.58 7.78 18.56
C PRO A 18 25.98 9.18 18.32
N GLY A 19 24.87 9.49 18.98
CA GLY A 19 24.18 10.78 18.88
C GLY A 19 23.27 10.94 17.66
N THR A 20 23.64 10.37 16.50
CA THR A 20 22.82 10.49 15.28
C THR A 20 21.90 9.28 15.04
N HIS A 21 22.09 8.16 15.74
CA HIS A 21 21.37 6.89 15.54
C HIS A 21 21.40 6.36 14.10
N ARG A 22 22.32 6.87 13.28
CA ARG A 22 22.49 6.46 11.88
C ARG A 22 23.27 5.17 11.82
N MET A 23 23.00 4.41 10.78
CA MET A 23 23.77 3.21 10.46
C MET A 23 25.22 3.59 10.12
N SER A 24 26.19 2.88 10.69
CA SER A 24 27.59 3.04 10.33
C SER A 24 27.89 2.47 8.93
N ASN A 25 28.93 2.97 8.27
CA ASN A 25 29.40 2.45 6.99
C ASN A 25 29.79 0.95 7.06
N ALA A 26 30.28 0.50 8.22
CA ALA A 26 30.60 -0.92 8.45
C ALA A 26 29.33 -1.80 8.40
N MET A 27 28.23 -1.34 9.02
CA MET A 27 26.97 -2.06 9.00
C MET A 27 26.30 -2.07 7.61
N LEU A 28 26.38 -0.96 6.88
CA LEU A 28 25.84 -0.89 5.51
C LEU A 28 26.54 -1.91 4.59
N ARG A 29 27.86 -2.04 4.69
CA ARG A 29 28.63 -3.04 3.92
C ARG A 29 28.25 -4.47 4.30
N ALA A 30 28.08 -4.75 5.58
CA ALA A 30 27.73 -6.09 6.08
C ALA A 30 26.36 -6.59 5.56
N ARG A 31 25.44 -5.68 5.22
CA ARG A 31 24.10 -6.05 4.71
C ARG A 31 23.98 -6.14 3.19
N ARG A 32 24.98 -5.65 2.44
CA ARG A 32 24.98 -5.71 0.97
C ARG A 32 24.67 -7.10 0.39
N PRO A 33 25.24 -8.23 0.91
CA PRO A 33 24.99 -9.53 0.30
C PRO A 33 23.56 -10.05 0.48
N TYR A 34 22.84 -9.61 1.51
CA TYR A 34 21.49 -10.12 1.82
C TYR A 34 20.36 -9.36 1.12
N PHE A 35 20.66 -8.21 0.52
CA PHE A 35 19.63 -7.36 -0.08
C PHE A 35 18.87 -8.09 -1.20
N TRP A 36 19.60 -8.70 -2.14
CA TRP A 36 19.00 -9.40 -3.27
C TRP A 36 18.26 -10.66 -2.85
N GLY A 37 18.82 -11.45 -1.94
CA GLY A 37 18.15 -12.64 -1.41
C GLY A 37 16.83 -12.29 -0.73
N ASN A 38 16.83 -11.29 0.15
CA ASN A 38 15.61 -10.87 0.85
C ASN A 38 14.59 -10.27 -0.13
N LEU A 39 15.02 -9.46 -1.11
CA LEU A 39 14.14 -8.88 -2.11
C LEU A 39 13.43 -9.96 -2.95
N LEU A 40 14.16 -11.00 -3.37
CA LEU A 40 13.59 -12.13 -4.09
C LEU A 40 12.57 -12.89 -3.23
N THR A 41 12.89 -13.16 -1.96
CA THR A 41 11.96 -13.82 -1.04
C THR A 41 10.69 -13.00 -0.85
N PHE A 42 10.80 -11.68 -0.66
CA PHE A 42 9.65 -10.78 -0.60
C PHE A 42 8.85 -10.78 -1.91
N GLY A 43 9.53 -10.75 -3.06
CA GLY A 43 8.88 -10.84 -4.37
C GLY A 43 8.11 -12.14 -4.55
N ALA A 44 8.69 -13.28 -4.14
CA ALA A 44 8.03 -14.57 -4.20
C ALA A 44 6.78 -14.60 -3.30
N LEU A 45 6.88 -14.08 -2.07
CA LEU A 45 5.74 -13.98 -1.15
C LEU A 45 4.63 -13.08 -1.68
N LEU A 46 4.96 -11.95 -2.33
CA LEU A 46 3.97 -11.04 -2.93
C LEU A 46 3.32 -11.61 -4.19
N THR A 47 4.02 -12.49 -4.91
CA THR A 47 3.52 -13.07 -6.17
C THR A 47 2.26 -13.90 -5.94
N ILE A 48 2.15 -14.60 -4.80
CA ILE A 48 1.00 -15.46 -4.49
C ILE A 48 -0.31 -14.64 -4.37
N PRO A 49 -0.44 -13.66 -3.45
CA PRO A 49 -1.67 -12.88 -3.33
C PRO A 49 -1.93 -12.02 -4.57
N ALA A 50 -0.88 -11.44 -5.18
CA ALA A 50 -1.04 -10.66 -6.40
C ALA A 50 -1.57 -11.51 -7.56
N GLY A 51 -1.07 -12.73 -7.72
CA GLY A 51 -1.52 -13.67 -8.75
C GLY A 51 -2.97 -14.11 -8.55
N VAL A 52 -3.36 -14.44 -7.32
CA VAL A 52 -4.75 -14.76 -6.98
C VAL A 52 -5.67 -13.58 -7.29
N TYR A 53 -5.31 -12.37 -6.84
CA TYR A 53 -6.11 -11.17 -7.13
C TYR A 53 -6.22 -10.92 -8.64
N TYR A 54 -5.11 -10.98 -9.36
CA TYR A 54 -5.09 -10.77 -10.81
C TYR A 54 -5.96 -11.78 -11.55
N TYR A 55 -5.86 -13.06 -11.19
CA TYR A 55 -6.68 -14.13 -11.77
C TYR A 55 -8.17 -13.90 -11.52
N THR A 56 -8.54 -13.66 -10.26
CA THR A 56 -9.93 -13.41 -9.87
C THR A 56 -10.49 -12.19 -10.58
N PHE A 57 -9.74 -11.09 -10.64
CA PHE A 57 -10.15 -9.87 -11.33
C PHE A 57 -10.36 -10.12 -12.82
N HIS A 58 -9.43 -10.80 -13.50
CA HIS A 58 -9.51 -11.02 -14.94
C HIS A 58 -10.66 -11.94 -15.34
N ILE A 59 -11.06 -12.86 -14.46
CA ILE A 59 -12.18 -13.79 -14.71
C ILE A 59 -13.51 -13.11 -14.40
N LEU A 60 -13.66 -12.53 -13.20
CA LEU A 60 -14.94 -11.97 -12.78
C LEU A 60 -15.29 -10.69 -13.51
N HIS A 61 -14.31 -9.91 -13.98
CA HIS A 61 -14.60 -8.67 -14.71
C HIS A 61 -15.29 -8.89 -16.07
N LYS A 62 -15.21 -10.10 -16.63
CA LYS A 62 -15.80 -10.42 -17.94
C LYS A 62 -17.27 -10.80 -17.88
N ASP A 63 -17.85 -10.92 -16.69
CA ASP A 63 -19.23 -11.33 -16.50
C ASP A 63 -20.16 -10.11 -16.53
N ASP A 64 -21.13 -10.10 -17.44
CA ASP A 64 -22.11 -9.02 -17.63
C ASP A 64 -23.39 -9.23 -16.80
N PHE A 65 -23.49 -10.34 -16.05
CA PHE A 65 -24.60 -10.66 -15.13
C PHE A 65 -26.01 -10.61 -15.76
N GLU A 66 -26.11 -10.75 -17.09
CA GLU A 66 -27.39 -10.65 -17.82
C GLU A 66 -28.35 -11.81 -17.50
N ASP A 67 -27.83 -12.92 -16.98
CA ASP A 67 -28.58 -14.11 -16.59
C ASP A 67 -29.26 -13.98 -15.22
N ILE A 68 -28.97 -12.93 -14.45
CA ILE A 68 -29.57 -12.69 -13.14
C ILE A 68 -30.93 -12.00 -13.33
N PRO A 69 -32.06 -12.66 -13.04
CA PRO A 69 -33.37 -12.02 -13.15
C PRO A 69 -33.51 -10.93 -12.08
N VAL A 70 -33.85 -9.72 -12.52
CA VAL A 70 -34.17 -8.62 -11.60
C VAL A 70 -35.46 -8.99 -10.85
N PRO A 71 -35.49 -8.94 -9.51
CA PRO A 71 -36.71 -9.18 -8.76
C PRO A 71 -37.80 -8.17 -9.18
N PRO A 72 -39.07 -8.57 -9.22
CA PRO A 72 -40.15 -7.64 -9.55
C PRO A 72 -40.23 -6.55 -8.49
N LEU A 73 -39.86 -5.33 -8.88
CA LEU A 73 -39.99 -4.13 -8.05
C LEU A 73 -41.31 -3.45 -8.36
N ASP A 74 -41.98 -2.95 -7.33
CA ASP A 74 -43.15 -2.10 -7.50
C ASP A 74 -42.77 -0.75 -8.13
N ASN A 75 -43.57 -0.27 -9.08
CA ASN A 75 -43.27 0.91 -9.90
C ASN A 75 -43.13 2.20 -9.06
N GLU A 76 -43.79 2.27 -7.91
CA GLU A 76 -43.69 3.39 -6.98
C GLU A 76 -42.34 3.40 -6.25
N GLN A 77 -41.92 2.25 -5.73
CA GLN A 77 -40.64 2.07 -5.05
C GLN A 77 -39.46 2.37 -5.99
N VAL A 78 -39.54 1.93 -7.25
CA VAL A 78 -38.50 2.24 -8.27
C VAL A 78 -38.34 3.75 -8.48
N LYS A 79 -39.44 4.51 -8.49
CA LYS A 79 -39.39 5.97 -8.64
C LYS A 79 -38.75 6.66 -7.44
N GLU A 80 -39.01 6.17 -6.23
CA GLU A 80 -38.39 6.68 -5.01
C GLU A 80 -36.89 6.39 -4.99
N LEU A 81 -36.49 5.14 -5.26
CA LEU A 81 -35.08 4.72 -5.39
C LEU A 81 -34.31 5.54 -6.45
N GLN A 82 -34.93 5.83 -7.59
CA GLN A 82 -34.32 6.67 -8.64
C GLN A 82 -34.14 8.13 -8.20
N LYS A 83 -35.09 8.68 -7.45
CA LYS A 83 -34.98 10.03 -6.88
C LYS A 83 -33.83 10.09 -5.88
N GLU A 84 -33.79 9.14 -4.96
CA GLU A 84 -32.74 9.03 -3.94
C GLU A 84 -31.36 8.90 -4.59
N TYR A 85 -31.19 7.99 -5.55
CA TYR A 85 -29.92 7.80 -6.27
C TYR A 85 -29.46 9.09 -6.99
N ARG A 86 -30.40 9.83 -7.59
CA ARG A 86 -30.10 11.09 -8.29
C ARG A 86 -29.69 12.19 -7.29
N GLU A 87 -30.34 12.27 -6.14
CA GLU A 87 -30.00 13.19 -5.06
C GLU A 87 -28.62 12.88 -4.48
N GLU A 88 -28.32 11.61 -4.20
CA GLU A 88 -27.00 11.19 -3.71
C GLU A 88 -25.89 11.51 -4.72
N LYS A 89 -26.13 11.23 -6.01
CA LYS A 89 -25.17 11.53 -7.08
C LYS A 89 -24.92 13.04 -7.17
N ALA A 90 -25.96 13.86 -7.04
CA ALA A 90 -25.83 15.31 -7.02
C ALA A 90 -25.06 15.81 -5.78
N LYS A 91 -25.35 15.25 -4.59
CA LYS A 91 -24.63 15.57 -3.34
C LYS A 91 -23.15 15.20 -3.44
N LYS A 92 -22.82 13.99 -3.92
CA LYS A 92 -21.44 13.55 -4.15
C LYS A 92 -20.71 14.43 -5.17
N ALA A 93 -21.38 14.84 -6.25
CA ALA A 93 -20.79 15.75 -7.23
C ALA A 93 -20.45 17.12 -6.61
N LEU A 94 -21.32 17.63 -5.73
CA LEU A 94 -21.15 18.91 -5.04
C LEU A 94 -20.07 18.86 -3.94
N GLU A 95 -19.90 17.70 -3.30
CA GLU A 95 -18.84 17.45 -2.31
C GLU A 95 -17.45 17.33 -2.98
N ASN A 96 -17.38 16.71 -4.15
CA ASN A 96 -16.11 16.50 -4.89
C ASN A 96 -15.62 17.75 -5.66
N THR A 97 -16.45 18.78 -5.81
CA THR A 97 -15.99 20.07 -6.32
C THR A 97 -15.09 20.76 -5.29
N PRO A 98 -13.84 21.13 -5.64
CA PRO A 98 -12.91 21.75 -4.69
C PRO A 98 -13.51 23.06 -4.16
N LYS A 99 -13.65 23.17 -2.84
CA LYS A 99 -14.03 24.43 -2.17
C LYS A 99 -12.96 25.48 -2.51
N GLN A 100 -13.39 26.54 -3.21
CA GLN A 100 -12.56 27.74 -3.47
C GLN A 100 -12.30 28.49 -2.18
#